data_AF-A0AAV0WAJ3-F1
#
_entry.id   AF-A0AAV0WAJ3-F1
#
_cell.length_a   1.000
_cell.length_b   1.000
_cell.length_c   1.000
_cell.angle_alpha   90.00
_cell.angle_beta   90.00
_cell.angle_gamma   90.00
#
_symmetry.space_group_name_H-M   'P 1'
#
loop_
_entity.id
_entity.type
_entity.pdbx_description
1 polymer ?
#
loop_
_entity_poly.entity_id
_entity_poly.type
_entity_poly.pdbx_seq_one_letter_code
_entity_poly.pdbx_strand_id
1 'polypeptide(L)'
;MALILYKAVYIPRITYGASILYPSVATNAVKLKLESAQRRVLLTVTAGYKTVSTRALQVVAGTPPLYLQIEMAIRVSQGMPKHEAEYICIAEWQQLWDNSIKGRWTYGFFPDIRTRLSTPITFGHYTTQLITGHGDFQFKLHRFALTDSPQCSCGAEEDSAEHILYTCPNMLPQRSKLVESLQLSGVEWSCDRKTFTTSRKAWSALESFAKEVLTSKEAQRRQERLLQEEAVQDQP
;
A
#
# COMPACT_ATOMS: atom_id res chain seq x y z
N MET A 1 -12.14 1.04 11.46
CA MET A 1 -12.86 -0.13 12.01
C MET A 1 -12.21 -1.46 11.61
N ALA A 2 -12.13 -1.84 10.32
CA ALA A 2 -11.69 -3.17 9.89
C ALA A 2 -10.31 -3.63 10.45
N LEU A 3 -9.28 -2.77 10.49
CA LEU A 3 -7.97 -3.15 11.04
C LEU A 3 -8.01 -3.46 12.55
N ILE A 4 -8.89 -2.79 13.29
CA ILE A 4 -9.04 -3.02 14.74
C ILE A 4 -9.61 -4.43 14.96
N LEU A 5 -10.66 -4.81 14.21
CA LEU A 5 -11.23 -6.17 14.26
C LEU A 5 -10.20 -7.24 13.85
N TYR A 6 -9.38 -6.96 12.84
CA TYR A 6 -8.28 -7.85 12.45
C TYR A 6 -7.27 -8.04 13.60
N LYS A 7 -6.73 -6.95 14.16
CA LYS A 7 -5.72 -7.02 15.24
C LYS A 7 -6.27 -7.55 16.58
N ALA A 8 -7.51 -7.21 16.93
CA ALA A 8 -8.09 -7.53 18.24
C ALA A 8 -8.89 -8.85 18.28
N VAL A 9 -9.42 -9.34 17.15
CA VAL A 9 -10.26 -10.56 17.11
C VAL A 9 -9.64 -11.65 16.25
N TYR A 10 -9.18 -11.33 15.05
CA TYR A 10 -8.65 -12.34 14.13
C TYR A 10 -7.28 -12.86 14.57
N ILE A 11 -6.33 -11.96 14.89
CA ILE A 11 -4.98 -12.37 15.32
C ILE A 11 -5.02 -13.26 16.57
N PRO A 12 -5.66 -12.89 17.70
CA PRO A 12 -5.64 -13.72 18.92
C PRO A 12 -6.27 -15.10 18.72
N ARG A 13 -7.35 -15.21 17.92
CA ARG A 13 -7.98 -16.51 17.61
C ARG A 13 -7.06 -17.42 16.81
N ILE A 14 -6.34 -16.88 15.82
CA ILE A 14 -5.39 -17.66 15.03
C ILE A 14 -4.17 -18.05 15.87
N THR A 15 -3.57 -17.12 16.64
CA THR A 15 -2.37 -17.42 17.44
C THR A 15 -2.65 -18.42 18.56
N TYR A 16 -3.85 -18.40 19.18
CA TYR A 16 -4.25 -19.36 20.20
C TYR A 16 -4.28 -20.81 19.69
N GLY A 17 -4.87 -21.06 18.53
CA GLY A 17 -4.88 -22.41 17.92
C GLY A 17 -3.53 -22.79 17.30
N ALA A 18 -2.78 -21.81 16.80
CA ALA A 18 -1.52 -22.06 16.13
C ALA A 18 -0.35 -22.36 17.08
N SER A 19 -0.36 -21.90 18.33
CA SER A 19 0.74 -22.20 19.28
C SER A 19 0.95 -23.70 19.51
N ILE A 20 -0.11 -24.50 19.43
CA ILE A 20 -0.10 -25.96 19.59
C ILE A 20 0.28 -26.66 18.27
N LEU A 21 -0.24 -26.18 17.13
CA LEU A 21 -0.17 -26.88 15.85
C LEU A 21 0.93 -26.39 14.90
N TYR A 22 1.43 -25.17 15.06
CA TYR A 22 2.36 -24.56 14.11
C TYR A 22 3.81 -25.08 14.21
N PRO A 23 4.42 -25.26 15.41
CA PRO A 23 5.81 -25.70 15.54
C PRO A 23 6.10 -27.05 14.86
N SER A 24 5.11 -27.93 14.78
CA SER A 24 5.24 -29.30 14.28
C SER A 24 5.07 -29.45 12.76
N VAL A 25 4.59 -28.43 12.03
CA VAL A 25 4.32 -28.52 10.56
C VAL A 25 4.64 -27.26 9.74
N ALA A 26 5.48 -26.34 10.25
CA ALA A 26 5.77 -25.04 9.62
C ALA A 26 6.59 -25.10 8.30
N THR A 27 5.97 -25.60 7.23
CA THR A 27 6.55 -25.62 5.86
C THR A 27 6.29 -24.30 5.11
N ASN A 28 7.06 -24.04 4.04
CA ASN A 28 6.82 -22.92 3.13
C ASN A 28 5.38 -22.90 2.57
N ALA A 29 4.76 -24.07 2.33
CA ALA A 29 3.37 -24.17 1.90
C ALA A 29 2.38 -23.65 2.96
N VAL A 30 2.65 -23.86 4.25
CA VAL A 30 1.85 -23.29 5.35
C VAL A 30 2.01 -21.77 5.42
N LYS A 31 3.25 -21.25 5.30
CA LYS A 31 3.50 -19.79 5.30
C LYS A 31 2.77 -19.09 4.15
N LEU A 32 2.78 -19.66 2.94
CA LEU A 32 2.03 -19.15 1.78
C LEU A 32 0.51 -19.19 1.97
N LYS A 33 -0.04 -20.26 2.58
CA LYS A 33 -1.48 -20.34 2.92
C LYS A 33 -1.89 -19.25 3.93
N LEU A 34 -1.07 -19.01 4.95
CA LEU A 34 -1.29 -17.94 5.95
C LEU A 34 -1.24 -16.55 5.32
N GLU A 35 -0.28 -16.29 4.41
CA GLU A 35 -0.24 -15.04 3.64
C GLU A 35 -1.47 -14.86 2.75
N SER A 36 -1.95 -15.91 2.08
CA SER A 36 -3.17 -15.85 1.27
C SER A 36 -4.42 -15.59 2.11
N ALA A 37 -4.49 -16.15 3.32
CA ALA A 37 -5.57 -15.88 4.26
C ALA A 37 -5.54 -14.42 4.74
N GLN A 38 -4.38 -13.94 5.19
CA GLN A 38 -4.15 -12.55 5.62
C GLN A 38 -4.46 -11.55 4.50
N ARG A 39 -3.99 -11.80 3.27
CA ARG A 39 -4.20 -10.96 2.09
C ARG A 39 -5.64 -10.52 1.89
N ARG A 40 -6.60 -11.44 2.06
CA ARG A 40 -8.04 -11.15 1.87
C ARG A 40 -8.53 -10.06 2.80
N VAL A 41 -8.10 -10.08 4.07
CA VAL A 41 -8.46 -9.03 5.04
C VAL A 41 -7.72 -7.73 4.75
N LEU A 42 -6.43 -7.80 4.40
CA LEU A 42 -5.63 -6.60 4.15
C LEU A 42 -6.11 -5.79 2.94
N LEU A 43 -6.56 -6.45 1.86
CA LEU A 43 -7.16 -5.77 0.70
C LEU A 43 -8.35 -4.88 1.12
N THR A 44 -9.25 -5.41 1.95
CA THR A 44 -10.40 -4.67 2.50
C THR A 44 -9.96 -3.57 3.47
N VAL A 45 -8.96 -3.83 4.31
CA VAL A 45 -8.45 -2.86 5.30
C VAL A 45 -7.81 -1.65 4.62
N THR A 46 -6.99 -1.86 3.59
CA THR A 46 -6.26 -0.76 2.91
C THR A 46 -7.04 -0.18 1.73
N ALA A 47 -8.21 -0.75 1.38
CA ALA A 47 -8.91 -0.47 0.12
C ALA A 47 -8.01 -0.62 -1.13
N GLY A 48 -7.10 -1.62 -1.09
CA GLY A 48 -6.08 -1.86 -2.11
C GLY A 48 -6.55 -2.76 -3.25
N TYR A 49 -5.98 -2.56 -4.45
CA TYR A 49 -6.30 -3.37 -5.62
C TYR A 49 -5.85 -4.83 -5.46
N LYS A 50 -6.62 -5.76 -6.07
CA LYS A 50 -6.33 -7.21 -6.06
C LYS A 50 -4.93 -7.57 -6.61
N THR A 51 -4.25 -6.66 -7.29
CA THR A 51 -2.90 -6.83 -7.87
C THR A 51 -1.76 -6.35 -6.95
N VAL A 52 -2.04 -5.60 -5.87
CA VAL A 52 -1.04 -5.15 -4.88
C VAL A 52 -0.41 -6.36 -4.20
N SER A 53 0.93 -6.43 -4.08
CA SER A 53 1.59 -7.57 -3.41
C SER A 53 1.20 -7.69 -1.92
N THR A 54 1.10 -8.92 -1.39
CA THR A 54 0.74 -9.14 0.03
C THR A 54 1.74 -8.48 0.98
N ARG A 55 3.01 -8.45 0.59
CA ARG A 55 4.11 -7.81 1.33
C ARG A 55 3.91 -6.29 1.43
N ALA A 56 3.56 -5.62 0.33
CA ALA A 56 3.19 -4.20 0.36
C ALA A 56 1.93 -3.95 1.22
N LEU A 57 0.91 -4.82 1.15
CA LEU A 57 -0.30 -4.69 1.98
C LEU A 57 0.00 -4.79 3.50
N GLN A 58 0.88 -5.71 3.90
CA GLN A 58 1.33 -5.86 5.30
C GLN A 58 1.99 -4.57 5.81
N VAL A 59 2.88 -3.97 5.00
CA VAL A 59 3.58 -2.71 5.34
C VAL A 59 2.62 -1.53 5.37
N VAL A 60 1.78 -1.35 4.35
CA VAL A 60 0.78 -0.26 4.31
C VAL A 60 -0.18 -0.35 5.51
N ALA A 61 -0.67 -1.55 5.85
CA ALA A 61 -1.55 -1.75 7.01
C ALA A 61 -0.84 -1.74 8.38
N GLY A 62 0.50 -1.67 8.42
CA GLY A 62 1.27 -1.72 9.67
C GLY A 62 1.01 -3.02 10.46
N THR A 63 1.10 -4.18 9.80
CA THR A 63 0.93 -5.50 10.42
C THR A 63 1.90 -6.53 9.85
N PRO A 64 2.63 -7.29 10.70
CA PRO A 64 3.58 -8.29 10.21
C PRO A 64 2.90 -9.42 9.43
N PRO A 65 3.65 -10.18 8.62
CA PRO A 65 3.21 -11.49 8.12
C PRO A 65 2.59 -12.34 9.23
N LEU A 66 1.43 -12.94 8.95
CA LEU A 66 0.65 -13.69 9.95
C LEU A 66 1.46 -14.82 10.62
N TYR A 67 2.36 -15.46 9.88
CA TYR A 67 3.24 -16.49 10.44
C TYR A 67 4.27 -15.95 11.44
N LEU A 68 4.81 -14.74 11.23
CA LEU A 68 5.70 -14.10 12.22
C LEU A 68 4.94 -13.74 13.50
N GLN A 69 3.66 -13.35 13.40
CA GLN A 69 2.81 -13.09 14.57
C GLN A 69 2.53 -14.38 15.37
N ILE A 70 2.43 -15.53 14.69
CA ILE A 70 2.34 -16.86 15.32
C ILE A 70 3.66 -17.25 15.98
N GLU A 71 4.79 -17.12 15.26
CA GLU A 71 6.14 -17.41 15.77
C GLU A 71 6.49 -16.54 16.99
N MET A 72 6.12 -15.25 16.97
CA MET A 72 6.18 -14.33 18.11
C MET A 72 5.34 -14.81 19.31
N ALA A 73 4.08 -15.22 19.08
CA ALA A 73 3.22 -15.72 20.15
C ALA A 73 3.75 -17.01 20.78
N ILE A 74 4.33 -17.91 19.97
CA ILE A 74 4.98 -19.14 20.43
C ILE A 74 6.18 -18.81 21.33
N ARG A 75 7.07 -17.93 20.87
CA ARG A 75 8.25 -17.46 21.65
C ARG A 75 7.82 -16.96 23.04
N VAL A 76 6.77 -16.13 23.11
CA VAL A 76 6.21 -15.65 24.38
C VAL A 76 5.63 -16.79 25.23
N SER A 77 4.89 -17.74 24.66
CA SER A 77 4.38 -18.89 25.42
C SER A 77 5.48 -19.84 25.94
N GLN A 78 6.67 -19.80 25.32
CA GLN A 78 7.86 -20.54 25.74
C GLN A 78 8.71 -19.78 26.78
N GLY A 79 8.23 -18.63 27.27
CA GLY A 79 8.88 -17.85 28.34
C GLY A 79 9.73 -16.68 27.86
N MET A 80 9.84 -16.41 26.55
CA MET A 80 10.54 -15.23 26.06
C MET A 80 9.80 -13.94 26.48
N PRO A 81 10.52 -12.91 27.00
CA PRO A 81 9.92 -11.60 27.25
C PRO A 81 9.24 -11.04 26.01
N LYS A 82 8.02 -10.52 26.16
CA LYS A 82 7.21 -10.03 25.04
C LYS A 82 7.95 -9.00 24.16
N HIS A 83 8.68 -8.06 24.76
CA HIS A 83 9.41 -7.02 24.04
C HIS A 83 10.54 -7.59 23.16
N GLU A 84 11.17 -8.69 23.60
CA GLU A 84 12.22 -9.39 22.86
C GLU A 84 11.62 -10.16 21.67
N ALA A 85 10.49 -10.86 21.89
CA ALA A 85 9.75 -11.53 20.82
C ALA A 85 9.22 -10.53 19.77
N GLU A 86 8.74 -9.36 20.19
CA GLU A 86 8.33 -8.26 19.31
C GLU A 86 9.51 -7.67 18.53
N TYR A 87 10.67 -7.49 19.16
CA TYR A 87 11.91 -7.04 18.49
C TYR A 87 12.34 -8.01 17.39
N ILE A 88 12.37 -9.32 17.68
CA ILE A 88 12.71 -10.37 16.70
C ILE A 88 11.71 -10.38 15.54
N CYS A 89 10.41 -10.35 15.84
CA CYS A 89 9.34 -10.32 14.83
C CYS A 89 9.47 -9.11 13.88
N ILE A 90 9.81 -7.93 14.40
CA ILE A 90 10.03 -6.72 13.58
C ILE A 90 11.32 -6.83 12.77
N ALA A 91 12.40 -7.40 13.32
CA ALA A 91 13.65 -7.61 12.59
C ALA A 91 13.50 -8.59 11.42
N GLU A 92 12.83 -9.74 11.65
CA GLU A 92 12.49 -10.72 10.63
C GLU A 92 11.61 -10.09 9.53
N TRP A 93 10.62 -9.27 9.92
CA TRP A 93 9.75 -8.56 8.98
C TRP A 93 10.53 -7.54 8.12
N GLN A 94 11.45 -6.77 8.71
CA GLN A 94 12.32 -5.85 7.97
C GLN A 94 13.14 -6.60 6.91
N GLN A 95 13.85 -7.66 7.29
CA GLN A 95 14.64 -8.48 6.36
C GLN A 95 13.79 -9.02 5.20
N LEU A 96 12.56 -9.46 5.47
CA LEU A 96 11.63 -9.93 4.44
C LEU A 96 11.20 -8.81 3.49
N TRP A 97 11.15 -7.56 3.95
CA TRP A 97 10.77 -6.40 3.14
C TRP A 97 11.91 -5.92 2.24
N ASP A 98 13.12 -5.83 2.80
CA ASP A 98 14.37 -5.47 2.12
C ASP A 98 14.69 -6.43 0.97
N ASN A 99 14.46 -7.73 1.18
CA ASN A 99 14.69 -8.77 0.18
C ASN A 99 13.49 -9.03 -0.77
N SER A 100 12.28 -8.52 -0.46
CA SER A 100 11.01 -8.95 -1.08
C SER A 100 10.87 -8.89 -2.62
N ILE A 101 11.65 -8.06 -3.32
CA ILE A 101 11.54 -7.59 -4.73
C ILE A 101 10.19 -7.02 -5.21
N LYS A 102 9.06 -7.48 -4.67
CA LYS A 102 7.70 -6.98 -4.94
C LYS A 102 7.43 -5.72 -4.11
N GLY A 103 6.65 -4.79 -4.66
CA GLY A 103 6.26 -3.56 -3.95
C GLY A 103 7.38 -2.52 -3.81
N ARG A 104 8.39 -2.51 -4.67
CA ARG A 104 9.55 -1.60 -4.58
C ARG A 104 9.21 -0.10 -4.67
N TRP A 105 8.13 0.26 -5.38
CA TRP A 105 7.55 1.60 -5.31
C TRP A 105 7.13 1.98 -3.87
N THR A 106 6.34 1.12 -3.23
CA THR A 106 5.90 1.24 -1.82
C THR A 106 7.07 1.23 -0.83
N TYR A 107 8.14 0.47 -1.12
CA TYR A 107 9.35 0.46 -0.31
C TYR A 107 9.99 1.85 -0.22
N GLY A 108 9.92 2.67 -1.29
CA GLY A 108 10.40 4.05 -1.24
C GLY A 108 9.65 4.94 -0.24
N PHE A 109 8.36 4.68 0.01
CA PHE A 109 7.60 5.36 1.06
C PHE A 109 7.88 4.77 2.44
N PHE A 110 8.00 3.44 2.55
CA PHE A 110 8.15 2.75 3.83
C PHE A 110 9.41 1.88 3.87
N PRO A 111 10.63 2.46 3.84
CA PRO A 111 11.85 1.66 3.84
C PRO A 111 12.10 1.00 5.21
N ASP A 112 11.78 1.68 6.31
CA ASP A 112 11.87 1.14 7.67
C ASP A 112 10.48 0.83 8.26
N ILE A 113 10.32 -0.42 8.69
CA ILE A 113 9.12 -0.94 9.36
C ILE A 113 8.91 -0.26 10.72
N ARG A 114 9.96 0.08 11.46
CA ARG A 114 9.83 0.71 12.79
C ARG A 114 9.22 2.10 12.66
N THR A 115 9.73 2.92 11.74
CA THR A 115 9.18 4.22 11.36
C THR A 115 7.73 4.09 10.87
N ARG A 116 7.41 3.08 10.03
CA ARG A 116 6.01 2.83 9.63
C ARG A 116 5.12 2.55 10.84
N LEU A 117 5.58 1.78 11.83
CA LEU A 117 4.79 1.44 13.02
C LEU A 117 4.61 2.62 13.98
N SER A 118 5.60 3.52 14.08
CA SER A 118 5.52 4.71 14.94
C SER A 118 4.69 5.85 14.33
N THR A 119 4.69 6.03 12.99
CA THR A 119 3.86 7.08 12.37
C THR A 119 2.38 6.67 12.28
N PRO A 120 1.43 7.41 12.89
CA PRO A 120 0.00 7.14 12.81
C PRO A 120 -0.57 7.57 11.45
N ILE A 121 -0.36 6.71 10.47
CA ILE A 121 -0.77 6.86 9.06
C ILE A 121 -2.11 6.19 8.79
N THR A 122 -3.05 6.98 8.26
CA THR A 122 -4.33 6.57 7.69
C THR A 122 -4.16 6.07 6.25
N PHE A 123 -5.13 5.29 5.76
CA PHE A 123 -5.12 4.81 4.38
C PHE A 123 -6.55 4.79 3.84
N GLY A 124 -6.80 5.60 2.82
CA GLY A 124 -8.01 5.56 1.99
C GLY A 124 -7.70 4.97 0.61
N HIS A 125 -8.74 4.72 -0.17
CA HIS A 125 -8.63 4.10 -1.50
C HIS A 125 -7.59 4.80 -2.40
N TYR A 126 -7.72 6.11 -2.60
CA TYR A 126 -6.82 6.90 -3.43
C TYR A 126 -5.36 6.94 -2.93
N THR A 127 -5.14 7.13 -1.63
CA THR A 127 -3.78 7.13 -1.07
C THR A 127 -3.12 5.75 -1.23
N THR A 128 -3.88 4.67 -1.00
CA THR A 128 -3.39 3.31 -1.25
C THR A 128 -3.08 3.08 -2.72
N GLN A 129 -3.91 3.57 -3.66
CA GLN A 129 -3.58 3.52 -5.09
C GLN A 129 -2.22 4.17 -5.35
N LEU A 130 -2.02 5.41 -4.89
CA LEU A 130 -0.81 6.19 -5.13
C LEU A 130 0.46 5.53 -4.53
N ILE A 131 0.46 5.18 -3.24
CA ILE A 131 1.65 4.60 -2.57
C ILE A 131 1.95 3.15 -2.97
N THR A 132 0.95 2.42 -3.50
CA THR A 132 1.19 1.09 -4.06
C THR A 132 1.54 1.14 -5.53
N GLY A 133 1.19 2.22 -6.24
CA GLY A 133 1.32 2.30 -7.68
C GLY A 133 0.42 1.28 -8.38
N HIS A 134 -0.68 0.86 -7.74
CA HIS A 134 -1.69 -0.05 -8.26
C HIS A 134 -3.05 0.64 -8.13
N GLY A 135 -3.57 1.08 -9.27
CA GLY A 135 -4.74 1.93 -9.34
C GLY A 135 -4.97 2.36 -10.78
N ASP A 136 -5.57 3.53 -10.93
CA ASP A 136 -6.02 4.10 -12.20
C ASP A 136 -4.89 4.69 -13.08
N PHE A 137 -3.83 3.92 -13.27
CA PHE A 137 -2.58 4.29 -13.94
C PHE A 137 -2.44 3.52 -15.26
N GLN A 138 -2.37 4.20 -16.42
CA GLN A 138 -2.32 3.51 -17.73
C GLN A 138 -1.14 2.55 -17.84
N PHE A 139 0.03 2.89 -17.29
CA PHE A 139 1.16 1.98 -17.20
C PHE A 139 0.82 0.62 -16.56
N LYS A 140 -0.02 0.63 -15.51
CA LYS A 140 -0.50 -0.62 -14.88
C LYS A 140 -1.60 -1.29 -15.69
N LEU A 141 -2.55 -0.53 -16.18
CA LEU A 141 -3.72 -1.07 -16.90
C LEU A 141 -3.29 -1.73 -18.23
N HIS A 142 -2.36 -1.12 -18.96
CA HIS A 142 -1.75 -1.67 -20.17
C HIS A 142 -1.03 -3.00 -19.88
N ARG A 143 -0.28 -3.07 -18.77
CA ARG A 143 0.36 -4.31 -18.30
C ARG A 143 -0.63 -5.44 -17.93
N PHE A 144 -1.92 -5.13 -17.74
CA PHE A 144 -2.99 -6.11 -17.55
C PHE A 144 -3.89 -6.26 -18.79
N ALA A 145 -3.50 -5.71 -19.95
CA ALA A 145 -4.29 -5.67 -21.19
C ALA A 145 -5.70 -5.07 -21.01
N LEU A 146 -5.80 -4.00 -20.21
CA LEU A 146 -7.04 -3.25 -19.95
C LEU A 146 -7.10 -1.90 -20.68
N THR A 147 -6.07 -1.55 -21.45
CA THR A 147 -5.97 -0.37 -22.32
C THR A 147 -4.80 -0.58 -23.29
N ASP A 148 -4.86 0.04 -24.47
CA ASP A 148 -3.93 -0.20 -25.57
C ASP A 148 -2.61 0.59 -25.47
N SER A 149 -2.50 1.53 -24.52
CA SER A 149 -1.30 2.35 -24.34
C SER A 149 -0.97 2.58 -22.85
N PRO A 150 0.31 2.51 -22.45
CA PRO A 150 0.74 2.88 -21.09
C PRO A 150 0.86 4.39 -20.87
N GLN A 151 0.72 5.20 -21.94
CA GLN A 151 1.06 6.63 -21.96
C GLN A 151 0.12 7.50 -21.13
N CYS A 152 0.64 8.65 -20.69
CA CYS A 152 -0.14 9.68 -20.03
C CYS A 152 -0.65 10.71 -21.05
N SER A 153 -1.82 11.32 -20.80
CA SER A 153 -2.40 12.36 -21.65
C SER A 153 -1.58 13.65 -21.74
N CYS A 154 -0.49 13.78 -20.96
CA CYS A 154 0.50 14.82 -21.09
C CYS A 154 1.59 14.54 -22.16
N GLY A 155 1.56 13.37 -22.82
CA GLY A 155 2.57 12.92 -23.77
C GLY A 155 3.73 12.11 -23.18
N ALA A 156 3.75 11.84 -21.87
CA ALA A 156 4.75 10.98 -21.26
C ALA A 156 4.52 9.49 -21.56
N GLU A 157 5.62 8.75 -21.73
CA GLU A 157 5.61 7.32 -22.11
C GLU A 157 4.86 6.42 -21.11
N GLU A 158 4.90 6.75 -19.81
CA GLU A 158 4.25 5.98 -18.75
C GLU A 158 3.40 6.88 -17.83
N ASP A 159 2.08 6.66 -17.80
CA ASP A 159 1.17 7.15 -16.75
C ASP A 159 1.38 6.32 -15.47
N SER A 160 2.50 6.53 -14.80
CA SER A 160 2.84 5.87 -13.54
C SER A 160 2.51 6.74 -12.32
N ALA A 161 2.39 6.12 -11.14
CA ALA A 161 2.22 6.86 -9.88
C ALA A 161 3.41 7.80 -9.59
N GLU A 162 4.61 7.45 -10.06
CA GLU A 162 5.82 8.29 -9.95
C GLU A 162 5.71 9.52 -10.85
N HIS A 163 5.36 9.30 -12.12
CA HIS A 163 5.10 10.38 -13.07
C HIS A 163 4.03 11.33 -12.55
N ILE A 164 2.88 10.80 -12.11
CA ILE A 164 1.77 11.59 -11.57
C ILE A 164 2.21 12.42 -10.36
N LEU A 165 2.92 11.82 -9.40
CA LEU A 165 3.35 12.51 -8.18
C LEU A 165 4.40 13.61 -8.45
N TYR A 166 5.41 13.34 -9.29
CA TYR A 166 6.61 14.19 -9.37
C TYR A 166 6.74 15.02 -10.65
N THR A 167 6.33 14.52 -11.83
CA THR A 167 6.72 15.12 -13.13
C THR A 167 5.56 15.52 -14.04
N CYS A 168 4.38 14.92 -13.89
CA CYS A 168 3.23 15.16 -14.78
C CYS A 168 2.84 16.64 -14.81
N PRO A 169 2.85 17.34 -15.96
CA PRO A 169 2.47 18.75 -16.05
C PRO A 169 0.96 18.95 -15.84
N ASN A 170 0.13 17.99 -16.26
CA ASN A 170 -1.33 18.03 -16.05
C ASN A 170 -1.71 18.04 -14.56
N MET A 171 -0.82 17.57 -13.68
CA MET A 171 -1.00 17.52 -12.23
C MET A 171 -0.30 18.68 -11.49
N LEU A 172 0.24 19.66 -12.22
CA LEU A 172 0.95 20.80 -11.65
C LEU A 172 0.09 21.60 -10.65
N PRO A 173 -1.20 21.92 -10.90
CA PRO A 173 -2.02 22.67 -9.95
C PRO A 173 -2.17 21.97 -8.60
N GLN A 174 -2.38 20.64 -8.61
CA GLN A 174 -2.50 19.82 -7.40
C GLN A 174 -1.14 19.66 -6.71
N ARG A 175 -0.06 19.49 -7.49
CA ARG A 175 1.31 19.38 -6.98
C ARG A 175 1.77 20.68 -6.31
N SER A 176 1.40 21.86 -6.81
CA SER A 176 1.72 23.13 -6.15
C SER A 176 1.12 23.23 -4.75
N LYS A 177 -0.14 22.82 -4.55
CA LYS A 177 -0.78 22.73 -3.22
C LYS A 177 -0.05 21.76 -2.28
N LEU A 178 0.41 20.62 -2.83
CA LEU A 178 1.22 19.63 -2.11
C LEU A 178 2.57 20.23 -1.68
N VAL A 179 3.28 20.88 -2.59
CA VAL A 179 4.56 21.59 -2.35
C VAL A 179 4.41 22.59 -1.21
N GLU A 180 3.42 23.49 -1.31
CA GLU A 180 3.14 24.51 -0.30
C GLU A 180 2.85 23.89 1.08
N SER A 181 2.01 22.85 1.13
CA SER A 181 1.67 22.13 2.36
C SER A 181 2.87 21.45 3.02
N LEU A 182 3.82 20.96 2.23
CA LEU A 182 5.08 20.39 2.70
C LEU A 182 6.02 21.48 3.22
N GLN A 183 6.17 22.58 2.50
CA GLN A 183 7.01 23.72 2.91
C GLN A 183 6.53 24.33 4.23
N LEU A 184 5.22 24.52 4.39
CA LEU A 184 4.58 24.93 5.66
C LEU A 184 4.76 23.91 6.81
N SER A 185 5.19 22.69 6.49
CA SER A 185 5.54 21.63 7.44
C SER A 185 7.05 21.46 7.63
N GLY A 186 7.88 22.34 7.05
CA GLY A 186 9.35 22.26 7.11
C GLY A 186 9.96 21.19 6.20
N VAL A 187 9.23 20.73 5.17
CA VAL A 187 9.68 19.72 4.21
C VAL A 187 9.92 20.39 2.85
N GLU A 188 11.14 20.24 2.33
CA GLU A 188 11.50 20.72 1.00
C GLU A 188 10.84 19.88 -0.11
N TRP A 189 10.60 20.50 -1.28
CA TRP A 189 10.17 19.75 -2.46
C TRP A 189 11.35 19.01 -3.10
N SER A 190 11.07 18.07 -4.02
CA SER A 190 12.00 17.02 -4.49
C SER A 190 12.50 16.08 -3.38
N CYS A 191 11.78 16.01 -2.25
CA CYS A 191 12.09 15.11 -1.15
C CYS A 191 11.89 13.61 -1.48
N ASP A 192 12.67 12.78 -0.78
CA ASP A 192 12.51 11.33 -0.77
C ASP A 192 11.08 10.92 -0.44
N ARG A 193 10.57 9.87 -1.11
CA ARG A 193 9.23 9.31 -0.84
C ARG A 193 8.98 8.97 0.64
N LYS A 194 10.00 8.58 1.39
CA LYS A 194 9.93 8.30 2.84
C LYS A 194 9.48 9.51 3.66
N THR A 195 9.74 10.72 3.16
CA THR A 195 9.45 12.00 3.85
C THR A 195 7.95 12.23 4.01
N PHE A 196 7.13 11.72 3.08
CA PHE A 196 5.67 11.76 3.22
C PHE A 196 5.18 10.95 4.44
N THR A 197 5.98 10.02 4.96
CA THR A 197 5.58 9.07 6.01
C THR A 197 6.24 9.35 7.36
N THR A 198 7.01 10.42 7.50
CA THR A 198 7.65 10.82 8.76
C THR A 198 6.74 11.67 9.66
N SER A 199 5.72 12.32 9.10
CA SER A 199 4.79 13.16 9.87
C SER A 199 3.36 13.07 9.35
N ARG A 200 2.39 13.27 10.25
CA ARG A 200 0.96 13.33 9.90
C ARG A 200 0.65 14.49 8.94
N LYS A 201 1.37 15.62 9.02
CA LYS A 201 1.16 16.77 8.13
C LYS A 201 1.55 16.43 6.69
N ALA A 202 2.77 15.91 6.49
CA ALA A 202 3.23 15.48 5.17
C ALA A 202 2.35 14.37 4.58
N TRP A 203 1.89 13.44 5.41
CA TRP A 203 0.94 12.41 5.01
C TRP A 203 -0.42 12.98 4.57
N SER A 204 -1.02 13.89 5.37
CA SER A 204 -2.30 14.51 5.06
C SER A 204 -2.25 15.35 3.77
N ALA A 205 -1.10 15.96 3.46
CA ALA A 205 -0.89 16.64 2.19
C ALA A 205 -0.88 15.64 1.01
N LEU A 206 -0.17 14.52 1.15
CA LEU A 206 -0.18 13.44 0.16
C LEU A 206 -1.57 12.81 -0.03
N GLU A 207 -2.33 12.60 1.05
CA GLU A 207 -3.72 12.11 0.99
C GLU A 207 -4.64 13.06 0.20
N SER A 208 -4.46 14.37 0.39
CA SER A 208 -5.24 15.41 -0.29
C SER A 208 -4.92 15.44 -1.78
N PHE A 209 -3.62 15.44 -2.13
CA PHE A 209 -3.14 15.32 -3.49
C PHE A 209 -3.66 14.04 -4.18
N ALA A 210 -3.50 12.88 -3.53
CA ALA A 210 -3.93 11.60 -4.08
C ALA A 210 -5.44 11.59 -4.37
N LYS A 211 -6.25 12.13 -3.46
CA LYS A 211 -7.71 12.23 -3.62
C LYS A 211 -8.09 13.16 -4.77
N GLU A 212 -7.54 14.36 -4.83
CA GLU A 212 -7.87 15.34 -5.89
C GLU A 212 -7.52 14.78 -7.27
N VAL A 213 -6.29 14.29 -7.45
CA VAL A 213 -5.79 13.75 -8.72
C VAL A 213 -6.56 12.51 -9.19
N LEU A 214 -6.74 11.51 -8.32
CA LEU A 214 -7.34 10.24 -8.75
C LEU A 214 -8.85 10.36 -8.93
N THR A 215 -9.54 11.21 -8.16
CA THR A 215 -10.96 11.51 -8.44
C THR A 215 -11.12 12.18 -9.82
N SER A 216 -10.22 13.11 -10.18
CA SER A 216 -10.24 13.74 -11.51
C SER A 216 -9.97 12.76 -12.65
N LYS A 217 -8.99 11.84 -12.51
CA LYS A 217 -8.72 10.80 -13.52
C LYS A 217 -9.89 9.81 -13.66
N GLU A 218 -10.46 9.35 -12.55
CA GLU A 218 -11.63 8.46 -12.56
C GLU A 218 -12.85 9.12 -13.21
N ALA A 219 -13.08 10.41 -12.97
CA ALA A 219 -14.14 11.19 -13.62
C ALA A 219 -13.90 11.34 -15.13
N GLN A 220 -12.67 11.69 -15.56
CA GLN A 220 -12.31 11.79 -16.96
C GLN A 220 -12.57 10.47 -17.71
N ARG A 221 -12.08 9.35 -17.19
CA ARG A 221 -12.30 8.01 -17.80
C ARG A 221 -13.76 7.59 -17.82
N ARG A 222 -14.55 8.03 -16.84
CA ARG A 222 -16.00 7.80 -16.85
C ARG A 222 -16.64 8.55 -18.02
N GLN A 223 -16.24 9.80 -18.27
CA GLN A 223 -16.73 10.57 -19.41
C GLN A 223 -16.29 9.95 -20.74
N GLU A 224 -15.01 9.54 -20.86
CA GLU A 224 -14.47 8.87 -22.05
C GLU A 224 -15.25 7.59 -22.42
N ARG A 225 -15.61 6.76 -21.42
CA ARG A 225 -16.44 5.56 -21.64
C ARG A 225 -17.86 5.88 -22.09
N LEU A 226 -18.51 6.89 -21.50
CA LEU A 226 -19.85 7.31 -21.91
C LEU A 226 -19.86 7.78 -23.38
N LEU A 227 -18.88 8.60 -23.77
CA LEU A 227 -18.73 9.05 -25.16
C LEU A 227 -18.44 7.90 -26.14
N GLN A 228 -17.71 6.86 -25.70
CA GLN A 228 -17.49 5.65 -26.50
C GLN A 228 -18.76 4.80 -26.63
N GLU A 229 -19.55 4.66 -25.56
CA GLU A 229 -20.82 3.94 -25.55
C GLU A 229 -21.85 4.63 -26.46
N GLU A 230 -21.94 5.97 -26.41
CA GLU A 230 -22.77 6.80 -27.31
C GLU A 230 -22.32 6.63 -28.77
N ALA A 231 -21.02 6.77 -29.06
CA ALA A 231 -20.48 6.66 -30.42
C ALA A 231 -20.61 5.25 -31.06
N VAL A 232 -20.83 4.20 -30.26
CA VAL A 232 -21.15 2.84 -30.74
C VAL A 232 -22.65 2.67 -30.97
N GLN A 233 -23.52 3.38 -30.24
CA GLN A 233 -24.97 3.35 -30.45
C GLN A 233 -25.40 4.14 -31.70
N ASP A 234 -24.65 5.17 -32.07
CA ASP A 234 -24.89 5.99 -33.28
C ASP A 234 -24.28 5.41 -34.57
N GLN A 235 -23.72 4.18 -34.55
CA GLN A 235 -23.24 3.50 -35.76
C GLN A 235 -24.39 2.74 -36.47
N PRO A 236 -24.61 2.97 -37.79
CA PRO A 236 -25.73 2.40 -38.54
C PRO A 236 -25.55 0.94 -38.97
#